data_AF-A0A971XGW6-F1
#
_entry.id   AF-A0A971XGW6-F1
#
_cell.length_a   1.000
_cell.length_b   1.000
_cell.length_c   1.000
_cell.angle_alpha   90.00
_cell.angle_beta   90.00
_cell.angle_gamma   90.00
#
_symmetry.space_group_name_H-M   'P 1'
#
loop_
_entity.id
_entity.type
_entity.pdbx_description
1 polymer ?
#
loop_
_entity_poly.entity_id
_entity_poly.type
_entity_poly.pdbx_seq_one_letter_code
_entity_poly.pdbx_strand_id
1 'polypeptide(L)'
;GKLGDEIILIDEIHTPDSSRYFYIEGYEQRQKEGLPQKQLSKEFVRQWLMDQGFSGQDNQKAPIMPPEIIQEVSHRYIELYEMLTGKVFQPINYNNLEDEMQKNILKYL
;
A
#
# COMPACT_ATOMS: atom_id res chain seq x y z
N GLY A 1 -15.18 -12.87 -6.38
CA GLY A 1 -15.48 -14.32 -6.44
C GLY A 1 -16.93 -14.54 -6.81
N LYS A 2 -17.32 -15.78 -7.09
CA LYS A 2 -18.72 -16.16 -7.32
C LYS A 2 -19.11 -17.22 -6.29
N LEU A 3 -20.23 -17.03 -5.59
CA LEU A 3 -20.78 -18.00 -4.64
C LEU A 3 -22.23 -18.27 -5.05
N GLY A 4 -22.54 -19.49 -5.47
CA GLY A 4 -23.81 -19.75 -6.15
C GLY A 4 -23.94 -18.87 -7.39
N ASP A 5 -25.01 -18.08 -7.51
CA ASP A 5 -25.21 -17.11 -8.59
C ASP A 5 -24.84 -15.67 -8.23
N GLU A 6 -24.35 -15.43 -7.01
CA GLU A 6 -23.97 -14.10 -6.54
C GLU A 6 -22.51 -13.79 -6.83
N ILE A 7 -22.25 -12.57 -7.32
CA ILE A 7 -20.90 -12.02 -7.44
C ILE A 7 -20.55 -11.35 -6.12
N ILE A 8 -19.45 -11.79 -5.51
CA ILE A 8 -18.95 -11.28 -4.23
C ILE A 8 -17.63 -10.54 -4.46
N LEU A 9 -17.49 -9.36 -3.86
CA LEU A 9 -16.20 -8.68 -3.78
C LEU A 9 -15.27 -9.47 -2.85
N ILE A 10 -14.13 -9.86 -3.37
CA ILE A 10 -13.06 -10.52 -2.62
C ILE A 10 -11.81 -9.68 -2.73
N ASP A 11 -10.76 -10.11 -2.03
CA ASP A 11 -9.46 -9.42 -2.03
C ASP A 11 -9.58 -7.99 -1.47
N GLU A 12 -8.72 -7.08 -1.90
CA GLU A 12 -8.71 -5.69 -1.46
C GLU A 12 -9.38 -4.75 -2.46
N ILE A 13 -9.93 -3.66 -1.93
CA ILE A 13 -10.50 -2.56 -2.71
C ILE A 13 -9.99 -1.23 -2.16
N HIS A 14 -9.68 -0.30 -3.06
CA HIS A 14 -9.30 1.06 -2.72
C HIS A 14 -8.06 1.18 -1.84
N THR A 15 -7.12 0.24 -1.94
CA THR A 15 -5.80 0.31 -1.29
C THR A 15 -4.75 0.93 -2.23
N PRO A 16 -3.61 1.44 -1.72
CA PRO A 16 -2.47 1.88 -2.57
C PRO A 16 -1.93 0.81 -3.54
N ASP A 17 -2.31 -0.44 -3.28
CA ASP A 17 -1.80 -1.66 -3.89
C ASP A 17 -2.68 -2.07 -5.08
N SER A 18 -4.00 -2.03 -4.86
CA SER A 18 -5.02 -2.33 -5.86
C SER A 18 -5.39 -1.13 -6.74
N SER A 19 -5.00 0.09 -6.36
CA SER A 19 -5.45 1.33 -7.00
C SER A 19 -4.34 2.35 -7.21
N ARG A 20 -4.44 3.14 -8.29
CA ARG A 20 -3.57 4.31 -8.53
C ARG A 20 -4.27 5.58 -8.05
N TYR A 21 -3.72 6.18 -6.99
CA TYR A 21 -4.20 7.45 -6.44
C TYR A 21 -3.35 8.60 -6.95
N PHE A 22 -4.00 9.61 -7.52
CA PHE A 22 -3.34 10.83 -8.00
C PHE A 22 -3.83 12.05 -7.21
N TYR A 23 -2.94 12.99 -6.96
CA TYR A 23 -3.32 14.28 -6.41
C TYR A 23 -4.06 15.08 -7.48
N ILE A 24 -5.23 15.61 -7.13
CA ILE A 24 -6.02 16.47 -8.02
C ILE A 24 -5.25 17.77 -8.35
N GLU A 25 -4.50 18.29 -7.40
CA GLU A 25 -3.69 19.50 -7.56
C GLU A 25 -2.60 19.29 -8.62
N GLY A 26 -2.67 20.07 -9.71
CA GLY A 26 -1.75 20.01 -10.83
C GLY A 26 -1.93 18.80 -11.76
N TYR A 27 -2.94 17.95 -11.55
CA TYR A 27 -3.19 16.77 -12.39
C TYR A 27 -3.37 17.15 -13.87
N GLU A 28 -4.28 18.09 -14.13
CA GLU A 28 -4.61 18.52 -15.49
C GLU A 28 -3.44 19.17 -16.20
N GLN A 29 -2.65 19.98 -15.49
CA GLN A 29 -1.45 20.61 -16.06
C GLN A 29 -0.42 19.56 -16.47
N ARG A 30 -0.06 18.63 -15.56
CA ARG A 30 0.86 17.54 -15.87
C ARG A 30 0.35 16.68 -17.02
N GLN A 31 -0.96 16.46 -17.10
CA GLN A 31 -1.57 15.71 -18.20
C GLN A 31 -1.39 16.42 -19.54
N LYS A 32 -1.61 17.75 -19.59
CA LYS A 32 -1.42 18.57 -20.79
C LYS A 32 0.05 18.63 -21.23
N GLU A 33 0.96 18.65 -20.27
CA GLU A 33 2.41 18.71 -20.50
C GLU A 33 3.04 17.33 -20.79
N GLY A 34 2.27 16.23 -20.68
CA GLY A 34 2.80 14.87 -20.85
C GLY A 34 3.74 14.42 -19.72
N LEU A 35 3.64 15.05 -18.54
CA LEU A 35 4.49 14.76 -17.39
C LEU A 35 3.92 13.61 -16.53
N PRO A 36 4.78 12.85 -15.83
CA PRO A 36 4.34 11.84 -14.87
C PRO A 36 3.45 12.43 -13.77
N GLN A 37 2.37 11.72 -13.43
CA GLN A 37 1.45 12.16 -12.38
C GLN A 37 2.05 11.95 -10.98
N LYS A 38 1.81 12.92 -10.09
CA LYS A 38 2.10 12.74 -8.67
C LYS A 38 1.12 11.73 -8.08
N GLN A 39 1.65 10.63 -7.55
CA GLN A 39 0.86 9.48 -7.10
C GLN A 39 1.17 9.05 -5.67
N LEU A 40 0.15 8.52 -4.98
CA LEU A 40 0.20 7.92 -3.64
C LEU A 40 0.19 6.38 -3.68
N SER A 41 0.46 5.79 -4.85
CA SER A 41 0.44 4.33 -5.06
C SER A 41 1.79 3.68 -4.72
N LYS A 42 1.85 2.35 -4.72
CA LYS A 42 3.08 1.54 -4.59
C LYS A 42 4.22 1.85 -5.58
N GLU A 43 3.98 2.67 -6.60
CA GLU A 43 4.93 2.85 -7.68
C GLU A 43 6.26 3.44 -7.20
N PHE A 44 6.28 4.30 -6.18
CA PHE A 44 7.57 4.81 -5.67
C PHE A 44 8.44 3.71 -5.05
N VAL A 45 7.84 2.70 -4.41
CA VAL A 45 8.58 1.54 -3.89
C VAL A 45 9.17 0.75 -5.03
N ARG A 46 8.38 0.57 -6.10
CA ARG A 46 8.84 -0.11 -7.31
C ARG A 46 10.01 0.64 -7.96
N GLN A 47 9.91 1.95 -8.11
CA GLN A 47 10.99 2.78 -8.64
C GLN A 47 12.24 2.69 -7.77
N TRP A 48 12.10 2.80 -6.44
CA TRP A 48 13.21 2.62 -5.50
C TRP A 48 13.87 1.24 -5.65
N LEU A 49 13.08 0.16 -5.73
CA LEU A 49 13.60 -1.19 -5.95
C LEU A 49 14.36 -1.29 -7.27
N MET A 50 13.83 -0.71 -8.34
CA MET A 50 14.48 -0.69 -9.66
C MET A 50 15.81 0.09 -9.63
N ASP A 51 15.86 1.22 -8.93
CA ASP A 51 17.09 2.00 -8.72
C ASP A 51 18.15 1.22 -7.91
N GLN A 52 17.70 0.32 -7.03
CA GLN A 52 18.57 -0.63 -6.32
C GLN A 52 18.93 -1.87 -7.14
N GLY A 53 18.58 -1.91 -8.43
CA GLY A 53 18.86 -3.03 -9.33
C GLY A 53 17.95 -4.25 -9.11
N PHE A 54 16.83 -4.08 -8.42
CA PHE A 54 15.85 -5.14 -8.17
C PHE A 54 14.58 -4.92 -8.98
N SER A 55 14.35 -5.84 -9.91
CA SER A 55 13.18 -5.87 -10.81
C SER A 55 12.33 -7.14 -10.64
N GLY A 56 12.72 -8.03 -9.73
CA GLY A 56 12.07 -9.33 -9.53
C GLY A 56 12.46 -10.40 -10.54
N GLN A 57 13.59 -10.23 -11.25
CA GLN A 57 14.11 -11.26 -12.15
C GLN A 57 14.87 -12.34 -11.37
N ASP A 58 15.00 -13.53 -11.98
CA ASP A 58 15.73 -14.64 -11.39
C ASP A 58 17.17 -14.26 -11.00
N ASN A 59 17.66 -14.82 -9.90
CA ASN A 59 18.98 -14.56 -9.31
C ASN A 59 19.23 -13.13 -8.79
N GLN A 60 18.21 -12.26 -8.74
CA GLN A 60 18.31 -10.98 -8.03
C GLN A 60 18.08 -11.17 -6.53
N LYS A 61 18.84 -10.45 -5.70
CA LYS A 61 18.59 -10.35 -4.26
C LYS A 61 17.81 -9.08 -3.99
N ALA A 62 16.71 -9.20 -3.23
CA ALA A 62 15.98 -8.03 -2.77
C ALA A 62 16.91 -7.16 -1.89
N PRO A 63 16.97 -5.85 -2.13
CA PRO A 63 17.77 -4.94 -1.32
C PRO A 63 17.18 -4.86 0.09
N ILE A 64 18.04 -4.64 1.08
CA ILE A 64 17.58 -4.29 2.42
C ILE A 64 17.07 -2.86 2.35
N MET A 65 15.80 -2.65 2.72
CA MET A 65 15.23 -1.33 2.76
C MET A 65 15.76 -0.55 3.98
N PRO A 66 16.39 0.62 3.79
CA PRO A 66 16.82 1.46 4.89
C PRO A 66 15.63 1.92 5.74
N PRO A 67 15.81 2.15 7.06
CA PRO A 67 14.75 2.64 7.94
C PRO A 67 14.05 3.90 7.42
N GLU A 68 14.79 4.80 6.76
CA GLU A 68 14.26 6.04 6.21
C GLU A 68 13.26 5.80 5.08
N ILE A 69 13.57 4.84 4.20
CA ILE A 69 12.66 4.44 3.12
C ILE A 69 11.45 3.73 3.70
N ILE A 70 11.63 2.84 4.70
CA ILE A 70 10.51 2.18 5.40
C ILE A 70 9.57 3.23 5.99
N GLN A 71 10.11 4.26 6.64
CA GLN A 71 9.32 5.33 7.23
C GLN A 71 8.59 6.16 6.17
N GLU A 72 9.26 6.53 5.08
CA GLU A 72 8.64 7.26 3.96
C GLU A 72 7.50 6.46 3.34
N VAL A 73 7.71 5.16 3.10
CA VAL A 73 6.68 4.24 2.60
C VAL A 73 5.49 4.23 3.56
N SER A 74 5.76 4.02 4.84
CA SER A 74 4.72 3.92 5.87
C SER A 74 3.88 5.20 5.95
N HIS A 75 4.53 6.36 5.95
CA HIS A 75 3.83 7.65 6.00
C HIS A 75 2.89 7.87 4.81
N ARG A 76 3.25 7.44 3.59
CA ARG A 76 2.37 7.59 2.42
C ARG A 76 1.10 6.73 2.51
N TYR A 77 1.22 5.53 3.07
CA TYR A 77 0.06 4.66 3.29
C TYR A 77 -0.86 5.23 4.36
N ILE A 78 -0.26 5.76 5.43
CA ILE A 78 -0.98 6.47 6.49
C ILE A 78 -1.70 7.69 5.91
N GLU A 79 -0.99 8.57 5.19
CA GLU A 79 -1.57 9.75 4.54
C GLU A 79 -2.77 9.37 3.67
N LEU A 80 -2.64 8.36 2.81
CA LEU A 80 -3.74 7.93 1.97
C LEU A 80 -4.93 7.40 2.79
N TYR A 81 -4.67 6.55 3.79
CA TYR A 81 -5.72 6.03 4.67
C TYR A 81 -6.48 7.18 5.36
N GLU A 82 -5.76 8.15 5.90
CA GLU A 82 -6.35 9.29 6.61
C GLU A 82 -7.12 10.19 5.65
N MET A 83 -6.61 10.43 4.44
CA MET A 83 -7.30 11.20 3.39
C MET A 83 -8.59 10.54 2.92
N LEU A 84 -8.59 9.22 2.71
CA LEU A 84 -9.75 8.48 2.20
C LEU A 84 -10.82 8.26 3.27
N THR A 85 -10.41 8.03 4.51
CA THR A 85 -11.33 7.65 5.59
C THR A 85 -11.70 8.80 6.51
N GLY A 86 -10.92 9.89 6.53
CA GLY A 86 -11.03 10.99 7.49
C GLY A 86 -10.70 10.60 8.93
N LYS A 87 -10.13 9.40 9.16
CA LYS A 87 -9.78 8.88 10.48
C LYS A 87 -8.28 8.93 10.66
N VAL A 88 -7.82 9.25 11.87
CA VAL A 88 -6.40 9.14 12.23
C VAL A 88 -5.98 7.68 12.26
N PHE A 89 -4.86 7.34 11.61
CA PHE A 89 -4.32 5.99 11.64
C PHE A 89 -3.83 5.64 13.06
N GLN A 90 -4.16 4.44 13.52
CA GLN A 90 -3.72 3.93 14.82
C GLN A 90 -2.79 2.74 14.58
N PRO A 91 -1.47 2.89 14.81
CA PRO A 91 -0.55 1.78 14.63
C PRO A 91 -0.84 0.67 15.63
N ILE A 92 -0.81 -0.58 15.16
CA ILE A 92 -0.97 -1.75 16.02
C ILE A 92 0.30 -1.91 16.86
N ASN A 93 0.11 -2.17 18.15
CA ASN A 93 1.21 -2.54 19.04
C ASN A 93 1.48 -4.05 18.92
N TYR A 94 2.66 -4.40 18.42
CA TYR A 94 3.03 -5.80 18.15
C TYR A 94 3.60 -6.55 19.37
N ASN A 95 3.69 -5.92 20.55
CA ASN A 95 4.33 -6.55 21.72
C ASN A 95 3.67 -7.88 22.15
N ASN A 96 2.36 -8.06 21.92
CA ASN A 96 1.60 -9.25 22.31
C ASN A 96 0.87 -9.89 21.11
N LEU A 97 1.43 -9.79 19.90
CA LEU A 97 0.75 -10.20 18.66
C LEU A 97 0.27 -11.66 18.72
N GLU A 98 1.10 -12.58 19.20
CA GLU A 98 0.78 -14.01 19.26
C GLU A 98 -0.45 -14.28 20.15
N ASP A 99 -0.48 -13.68 21.34
CA ASP A 99 -1.60 -13.80 22.28
C ASP A 99 -2.90 -13.20 21.71
N GLU A 100 -2.80 -12.05 21.04
CA GLU A 100 -3.95 -11.41 20.39
C GLU A 100 -4.48 -12.23 19.21
N MET A 101 -3.58 -12.78 18.38
CA MET A 101 -3.95 -13.67 17.28
C MET A 101 -4.65 -14.92 17.80
N GLN A 102 -4.08 -15.58 18.81
CA GLN A 102 -4.67 -16.76 19.43
C GLN A 102 -6.06 -16.44 20.00
N LYS A 103 -6.20 -15.34 20.75
CA LYS A 103 -7.48 -14.91 21.31
C LYS A 103 -8.53 -14.66 20.23
N ASN A 104 -8.17 -14.02 19.12
CA ASN A 104 -9.11 -13.73 18.03
C ASN A 104 -9.54 -15.00 17.28
N ILE A 105 -8.63 -15.95 17.07
CA ILE A 105 -8.97 -17.26 16.46
C ILE A 105 -9.94 -18.03 17.36
N LEU A 106 -9.64 -18.15 18.66
CA LEU A 106 -10.48 -18.87 19.62
C LEU A 106 -11.86 -18.22 19.82
N LYS A 107 -12.01 -16.91 19.57
CA LYS A 107 -13.31 -16.22 19.63
C LYS A 107 -14.24 -16.60 18.48
N TYR A 108 -13.67 -16.99 17.34
CA TYR A 108 -14.42 -17.28 16.11
C TYR A 108 -14.78 -18.77 15.97
N LEU A 109 -14.00 -19.65 16.61
CA LEU A 109 -14.28 -21.09 16.76
C LEU A 109 -15.35 -21.34 17.81
#